data_AF-A0A537N4M3-F1
#
_entry.id   AF-A0A537N4M3-F1
#
_cell.length_a   1.000
_cell.length_b   1.000
_cell.length_c   1.000
_cell.angle_alpha   90.00
_cell.angle_beta   90.00
_cell.angle_gamma   90.00
#
_symmetry.space_group_name_H-M   'P 1'
#
loop_
_entity.id
_entity.type
_entity.pdbx_description
1 polymer ?
#
loop_
_entity_poly.entity_id
_entity_poly.type
_entity_poly.pdbx_seq_one_letter_code
_entity_poly.pdbx_strand_id
1 'polypeptide(L)'
;MTTEQSSAQAYRPDARNDQVLVYVNGAFFPRDKAVVSVFDSGFALGDGVWEGLRLVKGRLISLDAHIDRLFEGARSIDLDI
;
A
#
# COMPACT_ATOMS: atom_id res chain seq x y z
N MET A 1 11.65 22.70 12.56
CA MET A 1 10.71 22.72 11.42
C MET A 1 9.98 21.39 11.42
N THR A 2 8.79 21.34 12.00
CA THR A 2 7.90 20.18 11.87
C THR A 2 7.25 20.27 10.50
N THR A 3 7.76 19.51 9.55
CA THR A 3 7.15 19.38 8.23
C THR A 3 5.81 18.67 8.42
N GLU A 4 4.71 19.42 8.49
CA GLU A 4 3.40 18.81 8.37
C GLU A 4 3.30 18.25 6.95
N GLN A 5 3.42 16.92 6.83
CA GLN A 5 3.10 16.21 5.61
C GLN A 5 1.59 16.29 5.39
N SER A 6 1.13 17.36 4.75
CA SER A 6 -0.27 17.48 4.31
C SER A 6 -0.42 16.73 3.00
N SER A 7 -0.63 15.41 3.09
CA SER A 7 -1.16 14.62 1.98
C SER A 7 -2.43 13.91 2.44
N ALA A 8 -3.36 13.63 1.52
CA ALA A 8 -4.60 12.93 1.84
C ALA A 8 -4.35 11.52 2.42
N GLN A 9 -3.14 10.99 2.22
CA GLN A 9 -2.67 9.69 2.70
C GLN A 9 -1.62 9.82 3.82
N ALA A 10 -1.43 11.01 4.41
CA ALA A 10 -0.52 11.20 5.51
C ALA A 10 -0.94 10.37 6.73
N TYR A 11 0.04 9.84 7.45
CA TYR A 11 -0.17 9.11 8.69
C TYR A 11 0.57 9.80 9.85
N ARG A 12 0.06 9.62 11.06
CA ARG A 12 0.75 10.10 12.27
C ARG A 12 1.98 9.23 12.51
N PRO A 13 3.19 9.80 12.65
CA PRO A 13 4.38 9.04 12.99
C PRO A 13 4.17 8.20 14.25
N ASP A 14 4.59 6.94 14.20
CA ASP A 14 4.48 5.98 15.30
C ASP A 14 5.68 5.03 15.23
N ALA A 15 6.48 4.96 16.30
CA ALA A 15 7.71 4.14 16.34
C ALA A 15 7.44 2.64 16.14
N ARG A 16 6.21 2.18 16.40
CA ARG A 16 5.82 0.78 16.11
C ARG A 16 5.88 0.46 14.62
N ASN A 17 5.75 1.48 13.77
CA ASN A 17 5.80 1.32 12.31
C ASN A 17 7.24 1.11 11.79
N ASP A 18 8.26 1.31 12.60
CA ASP A 18 9.67 1.14 12.17
C ASP A 18 10.04 -0.32 11.96
N GLN A 19 9.30 -1.24 12.60
CA GLN A 19 9.55 -2.69 12.53
C GLN A 19 8.59 -3.43 11.59
N VAL A 20 7.72 -2.72 10.86
CA VAL A 20 6.80 -3.39 9.93
C VAL A 20 7.59 -4.04 8.80
N LEU A 21 7.11 -5.21 8.39
CA LEU A 21 7.60 -5.90 7.21
C LEU A 21 6.77 -5.48 6.01
N VAL A 22 7.45 -5.24 4.89
CA VAL A 22 6.86 -4.95 3.59
C VAL A 22 7.13 -6.14 2.69
N TYR A 23 6.08 -6.66 2.06
CA TYR A 23 6.19 -7.76 1.11
C TYR A 23 6.45 -7.20 -0.29
N VAL A 24 7.58 -7.57 -0.90
CA VAL A 24 7.96 -7.14 -2.25
C VAL A 24 8.56 -8.34 -2.99
N ASN A 25 8.03 -8.64 -4.17
CA ASN A 25 8.56 -9.66 -5.09
C ASN A 25 8.85 -11.03 -4.44
N GLY A 26 7.92 -11.56 -3.64
CA GLY A 26 8.04 -12.90 -3.06
C GLY A 26 8.70 -12.97 -1.68
N ALA A 27 9.16 -11.84 -1.12
CA ALA A 27 9.87 -11.82 0.14
C ALA A 27 9.47 -10.64 1.05
N PHE A 28 9.65 -10.82 2.36
CA PHE A 28 9.45 -9.77 3.36
C PHE A 28 10.75 -9.04 3.66
N PHE A 29 10.68 -7.71 3.71
CA PHE A 29 11.80 -6.83 4.06
C PHE A 29 11.40 -5.88 5.19
N PRO A 30 12.33 -5.49 6.08
CA PRO A 30 12.12 -4.33 6.94
C PRO A 30 11.74 -3.09 6.13
N ARG A 31 10.89 -2.23 6.69
CA ARG A 31 10.38 -1.02 6.02
C ARG A 31 11.45 -0.18 5.34
N ASP A 32 12.61 -0.01 5.97
CA ASP A 32 13.71 0.82 5.47
C ASP A 32 14.56 0.12 4.37
N LYS A 33 14.34 -1.18 4.14
CA LYS A 33 15.02 -1.99 3.10
C LYS A 33 14.11 -2.35 1.93
N ALA A 34 12.81 -2.12 2.04
CA ALA A 34 11.87 -2.39 0.96
C ALA A 34 12.08 -1.39 -0.18
N VAL A 35 12.34 -1.90 -1.39
CA VAL A 35 12.63 -1.10 -2.58
C VAL A 35 11.85 -1.61 -3.79
N VAL A 36 11.47 -0.69 -4.66
CA VAL A 36 10.95 -0.98 -6.01
C VAL A 36 11.87 -0.34 -7.05
N SER A 37 11.83 -0.83 -8.29
CA SER A 37 12.58 -0.22 -9.39
C SER A 37 12.00 1.16 -9.71
N VAL A 38 12.85 2.15 -10.01
CA VAL A 38 12.38 3.44 -10.55
C VAL A 38 11.78 3.31 -11.95
N PHE A 39 12.01 2.18 -12.62
CA PHE A 39 11.41 1.82 -13.91
C PHE A 39 10.15 0.94 -13.76
N ASP A 40 9.70 0.68 -12.54
CA ASP A 40 8.40 0.05 -12.31
C ASP A 40 7.28 0.96 -12.85
N SER A 41 6.35 0.44 -13.66
CA SER A 41 5.31 1.24 -14.31
C SER A 41 4.33 1.85 -13.29
N GLY A 42 4.08 1.14 -12.19
CA GLY A 42 3.27 1.64 -11.07
C GLY A 42 3.92 2.85 -10.39
N PHE A 43 5.26 2.88 -10.31
CA PHE A 43 5.98 4.05 -9.81
C PHE A 43 6.12 5.16 -10.87
N ALA A 44 6.60 4.84 -12.07
CA ALA A 44 6.98 5.81 -13.08
C ALA A 44 5.78 6.50 -13.74
N LEU A 45 4.66 5.78 -13.92
CA LEU A 45 3.50 6.23 -14.69
C LEU A 45 2.20 6.20 -13.87
N GLY A 46 2.23 5.63 -12.67
CA GLY A 46 1.01 5.38 -11.89
C GLY A 46 0.15 4.26 -12.49
N ASP A 47 0.77 3.35 -13.24
CA ASP A 47 0.10 2.21 -13.89
C ASP A 47 -0.14 1.09 -12.86
N GLY A 48 -1.22 1.24 -12.09
CA GLY A 48 -1.60 0.25 -11.08
C GLY A 48 -2.82 0.67 -10.27
N VAL A 49 -3.33 -0.27 -9.49
CA VAL A 49 -4.40 -0.05 -8.52
C VAL A 49 -3.93 -0.41 -7.11
N TRP A 50 -4.54 0.21 -6.09
CA TRP A 50 -4.18 -0.04 -4.70
C TRP A 50 -5.42 -0.02 -3.81
N GLU A 51 -5.31 -0.67 -2.65
CA GLU A 51 -6.35 -0.67 -1.62
C GLU A 51 -5.77 -0.38 -0.23
N GLY A 52 -6.57 0.29 0.60
CA GLY A 52 -6.25 0.57 1.99
C GLY A 52 -7.16 -0.21 2.92
N LEU A 53 -6.61 -1.15 3.68
CA LEU A 53 -7.37 -1.93 4.67
C LEU A 53 -7.26 -1.31 6.06
N ARG A 54 -8.32 -1.45 6.86
CA ARG A 54 -8.34 -1.01 8.27
C ARG A 54 -8.56 -2.18 9.21
N LEU A 55 -7.61 -2.38 10.12
CA LEU A 55 -7.71 -3.31 11.24
C LEU A 55 -8.19 -2.58 12.50
N VAL A 56 -9.30 -3.01 13.08
CA VAL A 56 -9.82 -2.49 14.35
C VAL A 56 -10.03 -3.65 15.31
N LYS A 57 -9.34 -3.62 16.45
CA LYS A 57 -9.46 -4.64 17.51
C LYS A 57 -9.36 -6.08 16.97
N GLY A 58 -8.40 -6.32 16.08
CA GLY A 58 -8.14 -7.66 15.50
C GLY A 58 -9.08 -8.08 14.37
N ARG A 59 -9.93 -7.18 13.85
CA ARG A 59 -10.82 -7.45 12.71
C ARG A 59 -10.59 -6.47 11.57
N LEU A 60 -10.47 -6.98 10.35
CA LEU A 60 -10.44 -6.17 9.14
C LEU A 60 -11.86 -5.71 8.82
N ILE A 61 -12.03 -4.42 8.60
CA ILE A 61 -13.33 -3.82 8.29
C ILE A 61 -13.62 -3.99 6.80
N SER A 62 -14.78 -4.55 6.46
CA SER A 62 -15.30 -4.69 5.10
C SER A 62 -14.31 -5.33 4.11
N LEU A 63 -13.57 -6.36 4.57
CA LEU A 63 -12.50 -6.99 3.77
C LEU A 63 -12.98 -7.39 2.37
N ASP A 64 -14.09 -8.12 2.27
CA ASP A 64 -14.60 -8.60 0.99
C ASP A 64 -14.87 -7.45 0.01
N ALA A 65 -15.51 -6.37 0.48
CA ALA A 65 -15.79 -5.20 -0.35
C ALA A 65 -14.52 -4.44 -0.81
N HIS A 66 -13.43 -4.50 -0.03
CA HIS A 66 -12.13 -3.96 -0.46
C HIS A 66 -11.48 -4.85 -1.52
N ILE A 67 -11.52 -6.18 -1.33
CA ILE A 67 -10.95 -7.13 -2.28
C ILE A 67 -11.71 -7.07 -3.61
N ASP A 68 -13.04 -7.02 -3.58
CA ASP A 68 -13.87 -6.88 -4.78
C ASP A 68 -13.48 -5.62 -5.57
N ARG A 69 -13.36 -4.48 -4.87
CA ARG A 69 -12.97 -3.20 -5.51
C ARG A 69 -11.54 -3.22 -6.07
N LEU A 70 -10.60 -3.92 -5.44
CA LEU A 70 -9.24 -4.09 -5.97
C LEU A 70 -9.28 -4.79 -7.33
N PHE A 71 -9.99 -5.93 -7.41
CA PHE A 71 -10.09 -6.70 -8.65
C PHE A 71 -10.94 -5.99 -9.72
N GLU A 72 -11.97 -5.25 -9.33
CA GLU A 72 -12.71 -4.36 -10.24
C GLU A 72 -11.81 -3.28 -10.82
N GLY A 73 -10.99 -2.64 -9.98
CA GLY A 73 -10.00 -1.65 -10.39
C GLY A 73 -8.98 -2.24 -11.38
N ALA A 74 -8.39 -3.39 -11.06
CA ALA A 74 -7.42 -4.05 -11.94
C ALA A 74 -8.02 -4.37 -13.30
N ARG A 75 -9.23 -4.96 -13.34
CA ARG A 75 -9.96 -5.21 -14.60
C ARG A 75 -10.24 -3.93 -15.41
N SER A 76 -10.51 -2.81 -14.74
CA SER A 76 -10.84 -1.55 -15.42
C SER A 76 -9.67 -0.95 -16.20
N ILE A 77 -8.43 -1.34 -15.86
CA ILE A 77 -7.20 -0.90 -16.51
C ILE A 77 -6.48 -2.03 -17.26
N ASP A 78 -7.13 -3.18 -17.45
CA ASP A 78 -6.55 -4.38 -18.11
C ASP A 78 -5.29 -4.94 -17.40
N LEU A 79 -5.25 -4.84 -16.07
CA LEU A 79 -4.18 -5.39 -15.23
C LEU A 79 -4.51 -6.84 -14.80
N ASP A 80 -3.58 -7.77 -15.08
CA ASP A 80 -3.69 -9.20 -14.74
C ASP A 80 -3.06 -9.50 -13.37
N ILE A 81 -3.90 -9.85 -12.39
CA ILE A 81 -3.54 -10.18 -11.00
C ILE A 81 -4.47 -11.23 -10.38
#